data_AF-A0A4Y7NEJ1-F1
#
_entry.id   AF-A0A4Y7NEJ1-F1
#
_cell.length_a   1.000
_cell.length_b   1.000
_cell.length_c   1.000
_cell.angle_alpha   90.00
_cell.angle_beta   90.00
_cell.angle_gamma   90.00
#
_symmetry.space_group_name_H-M   'P 1'
#
loop_
_entity.id
_entity.type
_entity.pdbx_description
1 polymer ?
#
loop_
_entity_poly.entity_id
_entity_poly.type
_entity_poly.pdbx_seq_one_letter_code
_entity_poly.pdbx_strand_id
1 'polypeptide(L)'
;MESRGKLYEELLCSINGMYHISCRKEGREVFIPFSFLEKYYEVYGKLTKNRGHEQFEWSHSYSKVFKPTTRYNSSGMFMYFSNYNVEVRDRVKCISATEGVPVSTQWEASGYYYPVQVAQYGLSHFSKNLSDRPPKRKVLEDGNLVTAKWQVPKGASVKRNYDYEKFTHVLEFNSHDSPGISLKLKQGIDLVLSFDLRFLSMNGSLTIFLEDRDRSTIFPVSFVCSPVLIHVLNSSAGSYSTNYGLGSCQNWNQLTRDLHVDLVKGHVLSGRGKKLSKTKLRIHHLLIKGHGQLDNLTLASSNHMGMFYSSADWLVRHQDSSGGWPIGVKRKIASGKADLDPGWYSAMGQGQAMSLLIRAYYRSGKSHYLEAALKGMKPFSKSSTEGGVRAYFMNQYPWYEEYPTVPPSFVLNGFIYSLIGLYDVLSLAPHDQVGDAQLLFDQGMHSLKKLLPLFDTGSGTVYDLRHFTLGLAPNIARWDYHSTHINQLLLLSTIDSDPILTTIASRWISYMSGKRAAHN
;
A
#
# COMPACT_ATOMS: atom_id res chain seq x y z
N MET A 1 -60.24 -23.79 -6.57
CA MET A 1 -59.33 -23.72 -5.41
C MET A 1 -58.58 -25.03 -5.37
N GLU A 2 -57.42 -25.11 -6.02
CA GLU A 2 -56.52 -26.27 -5.93
C GLU A 2 -55.15 -25.73 -5.54
N SER A 3 -54.74 -26.02 -4.32
CA SER A 3 -53.38 -25.75 -3.85
C SER A 3 -52.43 -26.64 -4.64
N ARG A 4 -51.67 -26.08 -5.58
CA ARG A 4 -50.44 -26.72 -6.09
C ARG A 4 -49.56 -27.00 -4.87
N GLY A 5 -49.58 -28.25 -4.40
CA GLY A 5 -48.75 -28.70 -3.28
C GLY A 5 -47.29 -28.38 -3.55
N LYS A 6 -46.54 -27.98 -2.52
CA LYS A 6 -45.10 -27.75 -2.63
C LYS A 6 -44.46 -29.00 -3.25
N LEU A 7 -43.78 -28.83 -4.40
CA LEU A 7 -42.99 -29.86 -5.07
C LEU A 7 -41.74 -30.29 -4.28
N TYR A 8 -41.54 -29.72 -3.09
CA TYR A 8 -40.43 -29.98 -2.19
C TYR A 8 -40.91 -30.14 -0.75
N GLU A 9 -40.21 -30.99 0.01
CA GLU A 9 -40.40 -31.22 1.43
C GLU A 9 -39.31 -30.50 2.23
N GLU A 10 -39.65 -29.94 3.38
CA GLU A 10 -38.67 -29.45 4.34
C GLU A 10 -38.21 -30.62 5.22
N LEU A 11 -36.91 -30.71 5.49
CA LEU A 11 -36.34 -31.73 6.38
C LEU A 11 -35.24 -31.15 7.27
N LEU A 12 -34.94 -31.86 8.35
CA LEU A 12 -33.79 -31.58 9.20
C LEU A 12 -32.59 -32.40 8.72
N CYS A 13 -31.49 -31.72 8.39
CA CYS A 13 -30.20 -32.36 8.14
C CYS A 13 -29.39 -32.41 9.43
N SER A 14 -29.00 -33.61 9.88
CA SER A 14 -28.04 -33.78 10.98
C SER A 14 -26.61 -33.61 10.48
N ILE A 15 -25.87 -32.64 11.01
CA ILE A 15 -24.49 -32.35 10.60
C ILE A 15 -23.53 -32.99 11.61
N ASN A 16 -22.86 -34.06 11.19
CA ASN A 16 -21.92 -34.86 12.01
C ASN A 16 -22.51 -35.33 13.35
N GLY A 17 -23.84 -35.43 13.48
CA GLY A 17 -24.51 -35.77 14.74
C GLY A 17 -24.47 -34.69 15.82
N MET A 18 -23.96 -33.48 15.53
CA MET A 18 -23.77 -32.42 16.54
C MET A 18 -24.91 -31.39 16.58
N TYR A 19 -25.44 -31.02 15.41
CA TYR A 19 -26.51 -30.04 15.30
C TYR A 19 -27.34 -30.28 14.04
N HIS A 20 -28.49 -29.62 13.97
CA HIS A 20 -29.42 -29.73 12.85
C HIS A 20 -29.55 -28.41 12.11
N ILE A 21 -29.74 -28.49 10.80
CA ILE A 21 -30.08 -27.35 9.94
C ILE A 21 -31.34 -27.67 9.12
N SER A 22 -32.06 -26.63 8.69
CA SER A 22 -33.18 -26.78 7.77
C SER A 22 -32.69 -26.99 6.34
N CYS A 23 -33.14 -28.06 5.71
CA CYS A 23 -32.84 -28.45 4.33
C CYS A 23 -34.14 -28.57 3.51
N ARG A 24 -34.00 -28.78 2.20
CA ARG A 24 -35.13 -29.13 1.32
C ARG A 24 -34.86 -30.46 0.62
N LYS A 25 -35.91 -31.18 0.27
CA LYS A 25 -35.84 -32.44 -0.48
C LYS A 25 -36.83 -32.42 -1.63
N GLU A 26 -36.39 -32.84 -2.80
CA GLU A 26 -37.24 -33.05 -3.98
C GLU A 26 -37.00 -34.47 -4.49
N GLY A 27 -37.96 -35.36 -4.28
CA GLY A 27 -37.79 -36.79 -4.58
C GLY A 27 -36.66 -37.43 -3.75
N ARG A 28 -35.53 -37.73 -4.39
CA ARG A 28 -34.33 -38.29 -3.73
C ARG A 28 -33.23 -37.27 -3.47
N GLU A 29 -33.32 -36.09 -4.07
CA GLU A 29 -32.28 -35.05 -3.97
C GLU A 29 -32.47 -34.26 -2.68
N VAL A 30 -31.36 -33.94 -1.99
CA VAL A 30 -31.36 -33.12 -0.78
C VAL A 30 -30.60 -31.83 -1.04
N PHE A 31 -31.28 -30.71 -0.87
CA PHE A 31 -30.72 -29.37 -1.04
C PHE A 31 -30.36 -28.77 0.32
N ILE A 32 -29.08 -28.39 0.43
CA ILE A 32 -28.51 -27.75 1.62
C ILE A 32 -28.45 -26.24 1.38
N PRO A 33 -28.85 -25.39 2.35
CA PRO A 33 -28.81 -23.95 2.17
C PRO A 33 -27.37 -23.44 2.00
N PHE A 34 -27.16 -22.58 1.00
CA PHE A 34 -25.82 -22.01 0.74
C PHE A 34 -25.28 -21.20 1.93
N SER A 35 -26.14 -20.58 2.74
CA SER A 35 -25.71 -19.87 3.97
C SER A 35 -25.02 -20.77 4.99
N PHE A 36 -25.30 -22.08 4.97
CA PHE A 36 -24.55 -23.09 5.71
C PHE A 36 -23.25 -23.44 4.99
N LEU A 37 -23.31 -23.75 3.69
CA LEU A 37 -22.14 -24.13 2.89
C LEU A 37 -21.04 -23.06 2.90
N GLU A 38 -21.41 -21.79 2.76
CA GLU A 38 -20.53 -20.62 2.81
C GLU A 38 -19.68 -20.60 4.09
N LYS A 39 -20.30 -20.84 5.24
CA LYS A 39 -19.62 -20.84 6.54
C LYS A 39 -18.87 -22.13 6.82
N TYR A 40 -19.45 -23.27 6.44
CA TYR A 40 -18.93 -24.58 6.79
C TYR A 40 -17.71 -24.98 5.93
N TYR A 41 -17.72 -24.62 4.65
CA TYR A 41 -16.63 -24.89 3.71
C TYR A 41 -15.78 -23.66 3.38
N GLU A 42 -16.10 -22.50 3.95
CA GLU A 42 -15.41 -21.22 3.70
C GLU A 42 -15.34 -20.85 2.20
N VAL A 43 -16.46 -21.05 1.51
CA VAL A 43 -16.67 -20.78 0.07
C VAL A 43 -17.54 -19.55 -0.11
N TYR A 44 -17.56 -18.97 -1.31
CA TYR A 44 -18.18 -17.65 -1.56
C TYR A 44 -19.26 -17.74 -2.61
N GLY A 45 -20.32 -16.95 -2.47
CA GLY A 45 -21.34 -16.88 -3.49
C GLY A 45 -22.20 -15.64 -3.41
N LYS A 46 -22.79 -15.26 -4.55
CA LYS A 46 -23.67 -14.10 -4.65
C LYS A 46 -24.67 -14.28 -5.80
N LEU A 47 -25.84 -13.65 -5.66
CA LEU A 47 -26.76 -13.49 -6.76
C LEU A 47 -26.31 -12.31 -7.64
N THR A 48 -26.23 -12.56 -8.95
CA THR A 48 -25.95 -11.53 -9.96
C THR A 48 -27.06 -11.54 -11.01
N LYS A 49 -27.23 -10.41 -11.70
CA LYS A 49 -28.15 -10.32 -12.84
C LYS A 49 -27.34 -10.31 -14.13
N ASN A 50 -27.57 -11.30 -14.97
CA ASN A 50 -26.97 -11.40 -16.30
C ASN A 50 -28.07 -11.40 -17.36
N ARG A 51 -28.07 -10.40 -18.25
CA ARG A 51 -29.10 -10.19 -19.29
C ARG A 51 -30.55 -10.27 -18.77
N GLY A 52 -30.79 -9.73 -17.58
CA GLY A 52 -32.13 -9.72 -16.95
C GLY A 52 -32.50 -10.98 -16.17
N HIS A 53 -31.73 -12.07 -16.29
CA HIS A 53 -31.91 -13.29 -15.50
C HIS A 53 -31.02 -13.28 -14.26
N GLU A 54 -31.58 -13.71 -13.13
CA GLU A 54 -30.81 -13.88 -11.90
C GLU A 54 -30.05 -15.22 -11.97
N GLN A 55 -28.76 -15.18 -11.63
CA GLN A 55 -27.89 -16.33 -11.56
C GLN A 55 -27.15 -16.32 -10.22
N PHE A 56 -26.91 -17.50 -9.65
CA PHE A 56 -26.05 -17.63 -8.48
C PHE A 56 -24.61 -17.94 -8.93
N GLU A 57 -23.69 -17.04 -8.61
CA GLU A 57 -22.27 -17.22 -8.87
C GLU A 57 -21.58 -17.81 -7.64
N TRP A 58 -21.04 -19.02 -7.79
CA TRP A 58 -20.22 -19.69 -6.79
C TRP A 58 -18.72 -19.46 -7.06
N SER A 59 -17.93 -19.28 -6.00
CA SER A 59 -16.48 -19.28 -6.06
C SER A 59 -15.86 -19.99 -4.86
N HIS A 60 -14.83 -20.81 -5.10
CA HIS A 60 -14.07 -21.46 -4.03
C HIS A 60 -13.10 -20.49 -3.32
N SER A 61 -12.72 -19.39 -3.97
CA SER A 61 -11.80 -18.38 -3.44
C SER A 61 -12.17 -16.96 -3.91
N TYR A 62 -11.66 -15.91 -3.25
CA TYR A 62 -12.04 -14.52 -3.55
C TYR A 62 -10.94 -13.68 -4.23
N SER A 63 -9.71 -14.20 -4.37
CA SER A 63 -8.57 -13.45 -4.91
C SER A 63 -8.27 -13.80 -6.37
N LYS A 64 -7.43 -12.98 -7.02
CA LYS A 64 -7.07 -13.12 -8.44
C LYS A 64 -5.59 -13.46 -8.62
N VAL A 65 -5.32 -14.28 -9.63
CA VAL A 65 -3.96 -14.61 -10.09
C VAL A 65 -3.64 -13.79 -11.32
N PHE A 66 -2.45 -13.20 -11.35
CA PHE A 66 -1.92 -12.42 -12.47
C PHE A 66 -0.81 -13.22 -13.13
N LYS A 67 -1.13 -13.85 -14.27
CA LYS A 67 -0.14 -14.59 -15.06
C LYS A 67 0.74 -13.61 -15.85
N PRO A 68 2.07 -13.61 -15.65
CA PRO A 68 2.95 -12.75 -16.43
C PRO A 68 2.96 -13.21 -17.89
N THR A 69 2.88 -12.25 -18.82
CA THR A 69 2.97 -12.49 -20.27
C THR A 69 4.38 -12.33 -20.81
N THR A 70 5.26 -11.67 -20.05
CA THR A 70 6.64 -11.39 -20.40
C THR A 70 7.56 -11.68 -19.23
N ARG A 71 8.86 -11.80 -19.50
CA ARG A 71 9.89 -11.87 -18.47
C ARG A 71 9.81 -10.66 -17.55
N TYR A 72 9.98 -10.87 -16.24
CA TYR A 72 10.06 -9.78 -15.27
C TYR A 72 11.24 -8.86 -15.62
N ASN A 73 10.95 -7.56 -15.66
CA ASN A 73 11.93 -6.52 -15.94
C ASN A 73 12.09 -5.64 -14.70
N SER A 74 13.27 -5.66 -14.10
CA SER A 74 13.62 -4.91 -12.90
C SER A 74 13.50 -3.39 -13.07
N SER A 75 13.60 -2.84 -14.29
CA SER A 75 13.33 -1.41 -14.55
C SER A 75 11.84 -1.10 -14.81
N GLY A 76 11.02 -2.14 -15.00
CA GLY A 76 9.59 -2.05 -15.28
C GLY A 76 8.70 -2.12 -14.04
N MET A 77 7.42 -2.44 -14.27
CA MET A 77 6.42 -2.58 -13.20
C MET A 77 6.88 -3.60 -12.14
N PHE A 78 6.63 -3.29 -10.87
CA PHE A 78 6.91 -4.21 -9.79
C PHE A 78 5.76 -5.19 -9.63
N MET A 79 5.95 -6.43 -10.08
CA MET A 79 4.90 -7.45 -10.06
C MET A 79 3.60 -6.95 -10.73
N TYR A 80 2.49 -7.02 -10.00
CA TYR A 80 1.15 -6.54 -10.35
C TYR A 80 0.75 -5.32 -9.50
N PHE A 81 1.74 -4.57 -8.97
CA PHE A 81 1.48 -3.46 -8.05
C PHE A 81 0.81 -2.26 -8.73
N SER A 82 0.70 -2.22 -10.06
CA SER A 82 -0.19 -1.26 -10.75
C SER A 82 -1.63 -1.37 -10.27
N ASN A 83 -2.06 -2.56 -9.83
CA ASN A 83 -3.40 -2.81 -9.28
C ASN A 83 -3.52 -2.47 -7.79
N TYR A 84 -2.43 -2.13 -7.11
CA TYR A 84 -2.45 -1.83 -5.67
C TYR A 84 -2.79 -0.38 -5.42
N ASN A 85 -3.81 -0.12 -4.61
CA ASN A 85 -4.08 1.19 -4.02
C ASN A 85 -3.71 1.09 -2.53
N VAL A 86 -2.49 1.50 -2.18
CA VAL A 86 -1.94 1.29 -0.84
C VAL A 86 -2.59 2.24 0.14
N GLU A 87 -2.71 3.50 -0.27
CA GLU A 87 -3.22 4.64 0.47
C GLU A 87 -4.69 4.49 0.91
N VAL A 88 -5.50 3.70 0.20
CA VAL A 88 -6.92 3.47 0.56
C VAL A 88 -7.13 2.38 1.61
N ARG A 89 -6.10 1.60 1.94
CA ARG A 89 -6.18 0.52 2.93
C ARG A 89 -6.53 1.09 4.32
N ASP A 90 -7.29 0.33 5.11
CA ASP A 90 -7.73 0.74 6.45
C ASP A 90 -6.57 1.02 7.40
N ARG A 91 -5.52 0.21 7.30
CA ARG A 91 -4.29 0.35 8.08
C ARG A 91 -3.41 1.54 7.69
N VAL A 92 -3.80 2.34 6.70
CA VAL A 92 -3.14 3.62 6.39
C VAL A 92 -3.93 4.71 7.07
N LYS A 93 -3.35 5.34 8.09
CA LYS A 93 -3.96 6.45 8.83
C LYS A 93 -4.17 7.66 7.93
N CYS A 94 -3.10 8.07 7.25
CA CYS A 94 -3.10 9.14 6.26
C CYS A 94 -1.78 9.15 5.48
N ILE A 95 -1.66 10.02 4.47
CA ILE A 95 -0.37 10.37 3.88
C ILE A 95 0.18 11.56 4.68
N SER A 96 1.37 11.41 5.27
CA SER A 96 2.00 12.48 6.05
C SER A 96 2.21 13.73 5.21
N ALA A 97 1.92 14.91 5.77
CA ALA A 97 2.18 16.17 5.10
C ALA A 97 3.60 16.72 5.38
N THR A 98 4.38 16.08 6.25
CA THR A 98 5.82 16.38 6.38
C THR A 98 6.66 15.49 5.48
N GLU A 99 6.24 14.24 5.28
CA GLU A 99 7.06 13.24 4.58
C GLU A 99 6.52 12.82 3.21
N GLY A 100 5.25 13.10 2.90
CA GLY A 100 4.64 12.68 1.63
C GLY A 100 4.40 11.17 1.47
N VAL A 101 4.56 10.39 2.55
CA VAL A 101 4.44 8.92 2.57
C VAL A 101 3.36 8.44 3.56
N PRO A 102 2.81 7.22 3.41
CA PRO A 102 1.78 6.72 4.31
C PRO A 102 2.26 6.49 5.74
N VAL A 103 1.39 6.81 6.70
CA VAL A 103 1.52 6.44 8.12
C VAL A 103 0.62 5.25 8.41
N SER A 104 1.19 4.20 8.99
CA SER A 104 0.51 2.93 9.28
C SER A 104 -0.12 2.94 10.67
N THR A 105 -1.25 2.25 10.82
CA THR A 105 -1.89 1.90 12.10
C THR A 105 -1.96 0.40 12.34
N GLN A 106 -1.21 -0.39 11.55
CA GLN A 106 -1.37 -1.84 11.49
C GLN A 106 -1.16 -2.55 12.84
N TRP A 107 -0.23 -2.07 13.66
CA TRP A 107 0.05 -2.63 15.00
C TRP A 107 -0.04 -1.61 16.14
N GLU A 108 -0.15 -0.32 15.83
CA GLU A 108 -0.26 0.74 16.82
C GLU A 108 -1.17 1.86 16.32
N ALA A 109 -2.18 2.25 17.11
CA ALA A 109 -3.20 3.21 16.69
C ALA A 109 -2.71 4.67 16.64
N SER A 110 -1.67 4.99 17.42
CA SER A 110 -0.98 6.30 17.42
C SER A 110 -0.46 6.65 16.03
N GLY A 111 -0.02 5.64 15.27
CA GLY A 111 0.47 5.75 13.91
C GLY A 111 2.00 5.78 13.86
N TYR A 112 2.58 5.04 12.91
CA TYR A 112 4.02 4.94 12.73
C TYR A 112 4.36 4.78 11.25
N TYR A 113 5.55 5.22 10.84
CA TYR A 113 6.03 4.95 9.50
C TYR A 113 6.46 3.49 9.40
N TYR A 114 5.87 2.76 8.45
CA TYR A 114 6.18 1.36 8.22
C TYR A 114 6.90 1.20 6.87
N PRO A 115 8.21 0.88 6.83
CA PRO A 115 9.01 0.87 5.61
C PRO A 115 8.42 0.02 4.48
N VAL A 116 7.85 -1.15 4.81
CA VAL A 116 7.13 -2.02 3.86
C VAL A 116 5.97 -1.27 3.19
N GLN A 117 5.19 -0.51 3.97
CA GLN A 117 4.05 0.24 3.45
C GLN A 117 4.50 1.43 2.60
N VAL A 118 5.57 2.13 3.00
CA VAL A 118 6.17 3.22 2.21
C VAL A 118 6.71 2.68 0.89
N ALA A 119 7.45 1.57 0.90
CA ALA A 119 7.97 0.96 -0.31
C ALA A 119 6.85 0.47 -1.24
N GLN A 120 5.80 -0.17 -0.72
CA GLN A 120 4.65 -0.57 -1.52
C GLN A 120 3.92 0.61 -2.14
N TYR A 121 3.78 1.72 -1.40
CA TYR A 121 3.18 2.95 -1.92
C TYR A 121 3.98 3.44 -3.13
N GLY A 122 5.29 3.66 -2.98
CA GLY A 122 6.14 4.08 -4.09
C GLY A 122 6.15 3.11 -5.27
N LEU A 123 6.34 1.81 -5.05
CA LEU A 123 6.35 0.78 -6.10
C LEU A 123 5.01 0.68 -6.85
N SER A 124 3.88 0.87 -6.15
CA SER A 124 2.56 0.89 -6.77
C SER A 124 2.39 2.13 -7.66
N HIS A 125 2.79 3.31 -7.18
CA HIS A 125 2.75 4.52 -7.99
C HIS A 125 3.70 4.43 -9.19
N PHE A 126 4.91 3.92 -9.02
CA PHE A 126 5.83 3.65 -10.13
C PHE A 126 5.18 2.76 -11.20
N SER A 127 4.56 1.66 -10.78
CA SER A 127 3.91 0.72 -11.69
C SER A 127 2.69 1.33 -12.39
N LYS A 128 1.88 2.12 -11.68
CA LYS A 128 0.77 2.90 -12.27
C LYS A 128 1.27 3.92 -13.28
N ASN A 129 2.39 4.60 -13.02
CA ASN A 129 2.96 5.55 -13.98
C ASN A 129 3.30 4.91 -15.33
N LEU A 130 3.64 3.62 -15.34
CA LEU A 130 3.97 2.88 -16.57
C LEU A 130 2.74 2.30 -17.28
N SER A 131 1.63 2.09 -16.57
CA SER A 131 0.44 1.41 -17.08
C SER A 131 -0.75 2.34 -17.33
N ASP A 132 -0.89 3.40 -16.54
CA ASP A 132 -1.93 4.41 -16.69
C ASP A 132 -1.62 5.37 -17.84
N ARG A 133 -2.66 6.06 -18.32
CA ARG A 133 -2.51 7.11 -19.34
C ARG A 133 -1.71 8.29 -18.78
N PRO A 134 -0.94 9.00 -19.62
CA PRO A 134 -0.25 10.22 -19.21
C PRO A 134 -1.19 11.21 -18.52
N PRO A 135 -0.79 11.80 -17.38
CA PRO A 135 -1.66 12.67 -16.61
C PRO A 135 -1.93 13.98 -17.34
N LYS A 136 -3.17 14.47 -17.24
CA LYS A 136 -3.48 15.85 -17.58
C LYS A 136 -2.89 16.73 -16.49
N ARG A 137 -2.07 17.71 -16.85
CA ARG A 137 -1.38 18.61 -15.91
C ARG A 137 -1.67 20.05 -16.27
N LYS A 138 -1.89 20.87 -15.25
CA LYS A 138 -2.08 22.31 -15.37
C LYS A 138 -1.34 23.00 -14.23
N VAL A 139 -0.25 23.69 -14.59
CA VAL A 139 0.42 24.63 -13.69
C VAL A 139 -0.53 25.80 -13.45
N LEU A 140 -0.75 26.13 -12.17
CA LEU A 140 -1.62 27.21 -11.74
C LEU A 140 -0.80 28.43 -11.32
N GLU A 141 0.33 28.21 -10.65
CA GLU A 141 1.24 29.24 -10.15
C GLU A 141 2.64 28.63 -10.01
N ASP A 142 3.66 29.25 -10.60
CA ASP A 142 5.05 28.78 -10.56
C ASP A 142 6.06 29.88 -10.14
N GLY A 143 5.56 31.02 -9.63
CA GLY A 143 6.40 32.13 -9.21
C GLY A 143 7.16 32.84 -10.34
N ASN A 144 7.16 32.29 -11.56
CA ASN A 144 7.92 32.79 -12.71
C ASN A 144 7.03 33.10 -13.92
N LEU A 145 6.67 32.11 -14.74
CA LEU A 145 5.98 32.28 -16.04
C LEU A 145 4.45 32.25 -15.93
N VAL A 146 3.91 31.48 -14.99
CA VAL A 146 2.47 31.27 -14.83
C VAL A 146 1.99 31.95 -13.56
N THR A 147 1.10 32.92 -13.73
CA THR A 147 0.48 33.66 -12.62
C THR A 147 -0.98 33.29 -12.47
N ALA A 148 -1.36 32.79 -11.30
CA ALA A 148 -2.77 32.55 -10.98
C ALA A 148 -3.50 33.88 -10.76
N LYS A 149 -4.79 33.92 -11.10
CA LYS A 149 -5.68 35.07 -10.82
C LYS A 149 -6.15 35.05 -9.37
N TRP A 150 -5.23 35.35 -8.45
CA TRP A 150 -5.50 35.44 -7.02
C TRP A 150 -6.46 36.59 -6.69
N GLN A 151 -7.42 36.31 -5.82
CA GLN A 151 -8.31 37.32 -5.22
C GLN A 151 -7.67 37.78 -3.92
N VAL A 152 -7.14 39.00 -3.94
CA VAL A 152 -6.36 39.58 -2.84
C VAL A 152 -7.23 40.63 -2.13
N PRO A 153 -7.71 40.37 -0.90
CA PRO A 153 -8.51 41.33 -0.16
C PRO A 153 -7.68 42.54 0.30
N LYS A 154 -8.37 43.62 0.71
CA LYS A 154 -7.72 44.80 1.29
C LYS A 154 -6.90 44.38 2.53
N GLY A 155 -5.65 44.83 2.60
CA GLY A 155 -4.70 44.48 3.67
C GLY A 155 -3.86 43.23 3.40
N ALA A 156 -4.17 42.45 2.35
CA ALA A 156 -3.34 41.34 1.90
C ALA A 156 -2.46 41.75 0.71
N SER A 157 -1.40 40.99 0.45
CA SER A 157 -0.52 41.17 -0.71
C SER A 157 0.00 39.85 -1.26
N VAL A 158 0.27 39.86 -2.56
CA VAL A 158 1.04 38.82 -3.25
C VAL A 158 2.13 39.49 -4.06
N LYS A 159 3.36 38.98 -3.97
CA LYS A 159 4.54 39.52 -4.67
C LYS A 159 5.38 38.35 -5.19
N ARG A 160 6.14 38.59 -6.26
CA ARG A 160 7.13 37.64 -6.76
C ARG A 160 8.49 38.05 -6.25
N ASN A 161 9.14 37.16 -5.51
CA ASN A 161 10.46 37.38 -4.95
C ASN A 161 11.39 36.26 -5.43
N TYR A 162 12.64 36.60 -5.71
CA TYR A 162 13.65 35.58 -6.02
C TYR A 162 14.06 34.86 -4.73
N ASP A 163 13.94 33.54 -4.71
CA ASP A 163 14.37 32.70 -3.61
C ASP A 163 15.75 32.11 -3.92
N TYR A 164 16.73 32.44 -3.08
CA TYR A 164 18.12 32.02 -3.25
C TYR A 164 18.38 30.56 -2.87
N GLU A 165 17.50 29.92 -2.10
CA GLU A 165 17.60 28.50 -1.75
C GLU A 165 17.16 27.63 -2.93
N LYS A 166 16.10 28.03 -3.63
CA LYS A 166 15.56 27.34 -4.80
C LYS A 166 16.14 27.80 -6.14
N PHE A 167 16.83 28.93 -6.16
CA PHE A 167 17.32 29.56 -7.39
C PHE A 167 16.21 29.83 -8.42
N THR A 168 15.05 30.29 -7.96
CA THR A 168 13.89 30.64 -8.80
C THR A 168 13.06 31.76 -8.17
N HIS A 169 12.16 32.38 -8.93
CA HIS A 169 11.14 33.25 -8.37
C HIS A 169 10.03 32.43 -7.75
N VAL A 170 9.53 32.88 -6.60
CA VAL A 170 8.43 32.26 -5.86
C VAL A 170 7.33 33.29 -5.58
N LEU A 171 6.11 32.82 -5.35
CA LEU A 171 5.02 33.68 -4.92
C LEU A 171 5.07 33.86 -3.40
N GLU A 172 5.44 35.05 -2.95
CA GLU A 172 5.27 35.45 -1.55
C GLU A 172 3.87 36.00 -1.32
N PHE A 173 3.21 35.51 -0.28
CA PHE A 173 1.88 35.93 0.12
C PHE A 173 1.89 36.44 1.55
N ASN A 174 1.15 37.51 1.83
CA ASN A 174 0.92 38.00 3.18
C ASN A 174 -0.55 38.39 3.35
N SER A 175 -1.21 37.79 4.34
CA SER A 175 -2.63 37.94 4.60
C SER A 175 -2.98 37.99 6.09
N HIS A 176 -2.01 38.33 6.96
CA HIS A 176 -2.15 38.31 8.42
C HIS A 176 -3.43 39.01 8.93
N ASP A 177 -3.69 40.22 8.44
CA ASP A 177 -4.81 41.06 8.88
C ASP A 177 -6.04 40.95 7.97
N SER A 178 -6.17 39.85 7.23
CA SER A 178 -7.23 39.66 6.25
C SER A 178 -7.93 38.29 6.35
N PRO A 179 -9.10 38.13 5.71
CA PRO A 179 -9.78 36.83 5.62
C PRO A 179 -9.00 35.73 4.86
N GLY A 180 -7.89 36.09 4.18
CA GLY A 180 -7.06 35.19 3.37
C GLY A 180 -7.13 35.50 1.86
N ILE A 181 -6.11 35.05 1.12
CA ILE A 181 -6.00 35.22 -0.33
C ILE A 181 -6.56 33.97 -1.01
N SER A 182 -7.50 34.13 -1.94
CA SER A 182 -8.20 32.97 -2.53
C SER A 182 -7.95 32.79 -4.02
N LEU A 183 -8.01 31.55 -4.48
CA LEU A 183 -7.93 31.18 -5.89
C LEU A 183 -9.12 30.30 -6.26
N LYS A 184 -10.01 30.84 -7.09
CA LYS A 184 -11.11 30.08 -7.70
C LYS A 184 -10.59 29.30 -8.89
N LEU A 185 -10.85 27.99 -8.92
CA LEU A 185 -10.48 27.14 -10.05
C LEU A 185 -11.67 26.94 -10.99
N LYS A 186 -11.37 26.68 -12.27
CA LYS A 186 -12.38 26.24 -13.23
C LYS A 186 -12.91 24.86 -12.79
N GLN A 187 -14.18 24.58 -13.11
CA GLN A 187 -14.78 23.29 -12.80
C GLN A 187 -13.99 22.14 -13.45
N GLY A 188 -13.76 21.07 -12.68
CA GLY A 188 -13.00 19.89 -13.11
C GLY A 188 -13.11 18.77 -12.08
N ILE A 189 -12.57 17.60 -12.42
CA ILE A 189 -12.54 16.39 -11.58
C ILE A 189 -11.13 15.94 -11.19
N ASP A 190 -10.11 16.71 -11.60
CA ASP A 190 -8.73 16.47 -11.23
C ASP A 190 -8.54 16.86 -9.77
N LEU A 191 -7.95 15.94 -8.99
CA LEU A 191 -7.85 16.05 -7.53
C LEU A 191 -6.43 15.79 -7.02
N VAL A 192 -5.43 15.66 -7.90
CA VAL A 192 -4.04 15.54 -7.48
C VAL A 192 -3.38 16.91 -7.56
N LEU A 193 -2.99 17.44 -6.40
CA LEU A 193 -2.38 18.74 -6.27
C LEU A 193 -0.91 18.57 -5.85
N SER A 194 -0.01 19.21 -6.58
CA SER A 194 1.40 19.33 -6.19
C SER A 194 1.73 20.80 -5.94
N PHE A 195 2.51 21.08 -4.92
CA PHE A 195 2.93 22.43 -4.57
C PHE A 195 4.11 22.39 -3.62
N ASP A 196 4.91 23.44 -3.66
CA ASP A 196 5.94 23.70 -2.67
C ASP A 196 5.48 24.83 -1.77
N LEU A 197 5.59 24.65 -0.46
CA LEU A 197 5.08 25.59 0.51
C LEU A 197 6.02 25.73 1.70
N ARG A 198 6.27 26.98 2.10
CA ARG A 198 6.79 27.31 3.43
C ARG A 198 6.03 28.49 4.00
N PHE A 199 5.85 28.50 5.30
CA PHE A 199 5.31 29.67 6.00
C PHE A 199 6.44 30.38 6.71
N LEU A 200 6.41 31.71 6.70
CA LEU A 200 7.33 32.57 7.46
C LEU A 200 6.74 32.95 8.83
N SER A 201 5.51 32.49 9.11
CA SER A 201 4.76 32.73 10.33
C SER A 201 4.06 31.45 10.78
N MET A 202 3.90 31.25 12.09
CA MET A 202 3.33 30.01 12.65
C MET A 202 1.81 29.87 12.46
N ASN A 203 1.09 30.95 12.15
CA ASN A 203 -0.37 30.93 11.99
C ASN A 203 -0.80 30.81 10.51
N GLY A 204 0.04 30.14 9.71
CA GLY A 204 -0.18 29.93 8.28
C GLY A 204 -1.05 28.72 7.95
N SER A 205 -1.83 28.83 6.87
CA SER A 205 -2.54 27.68 6.32
C SER A 205 -2.76 27.78 4.82
N LEU A 206 -2.65 26.65 4.12
CA LEU A 206 -3.18 26.45 2.77
C LEU A 206 -4.40 25.53 2.87
N THR A 207 -5.58 26.05 2.58
CA THR A 207 -6.84 25.30 2.63
C THR A 207 -7.42 25.08 1.25
N ILE A 208 -7.72 23.82 0.93
CA ILE A 208 -8.39 23.42 -0.30
C ILE A 208 -9.82 23.03 0.06
N PHE A 209 -10.79 23.72 -0.53
CA PHE A 209 -12.20 23.43 -0.30
C PHE A 209 -12.70 22.47 -1.38
N LEU A 210 -13.05 21.26 -0.96
CA LEU A 210 -13.60 20.21 -1.81
C LEU A 210 -15.12 20.20 -1.71
N GLU A 211 -15.82 20.21 -2.83
CA GLU A 211 -17.27 20.17 -2.88
C GLU A 211 -17.74 18.80 -3.37
N ASP A 212 -18.66 18.16 -2.63
CA ASP A 212 -19.50 17.07 -3.13
C ASP A 212 -20.65 17.69 -3.92
N ARG A 213 -20.61 17.53 -5.24
CA ARG A 213 -21.56 18.17 -6.17
C ARG A 213 -23.00 17.68 -5.98
N ASP A 214 -23.19 16.45 -5.51
CA ASP A 214 -24.53 15.87 -5.38
C ASP A 214 -25.23 16.38 -4.11
N ARG A 215 -24.45 16.67 -3.07
CA ARG A 215 -24.95 17.10 -1.75
C ARG A 215 -24.77 18.59 -1.50
N SER A 216 -24.11 19.29 -2.42
CA SER A 216 -23.68 20.69 -2.28
C SER A 216 -22.96 20.96 -0.94
N THR A 217 -22.23 19.96 -0.43
CA THR A 217 -21.51 20.04 0.84
C THR A 217 -20.04 20.32 0.58
N ILE A 218 -19.47 21.29 1.30
CA ILE A 218 -18.07 21.67 1.18
C ILE A 218 -17.28 21.14 2.38
N PHE A 219 -16.14 20.52 2.09
CA PHE A 219 -15.19 19.96 3.04
C PHE A 219 -13.83 20.65 2.91
N PRO A 220 -13.40 21.42 3.93
CA PRO A 220 -12.06 22.01 3.95
C PRO A 220 -10.99 20.94 4.25
N VAL A 221 -9.94 20.91 3.44
CA VAL A 221 -8.69 20.17 3.70
C VAL A 221 -7.56 21.18 3.83
N SER A 222 -7.04 21.36 5.04
CA SER A 222 -6.06 22.40 5.38
C SER A 222 -4.69 21.80 5.67
N PHE A 223 -3.64 22.41 5.14
CA PHE A 223 -2.25 22.17 5.48
C PHE A 223 -1.78 23.31 6.38
N VAL A 224 -1.40 23.00 7.62
CA VAL A 224 -1.17 23.98 8.70
C VAL A 224 0.16 23.73 9.40
N CYS A 225 0.75 24.78 9.97
CA CYS A 225 1.91 24.68 10.84
C CYS A 225 1.53 24.00 12.16
N SER A 226 1.75 22.69 12.25
CA SER A 226 1.41 21.89 13.43
C SER A 226 2.21 20.60 13.45
N PRO A 227 2.66 20.13 14.63
CA PRO A 227 3.25 18.80 14.77
C PRO A 227 2.19 17.68 14.70
N VAL A 228 0.90 18.01 14.77
CA VAL A 228 -0.19 17.03 14.73
C VAL A 228 -0.35 16.51 13.30
N LEU A 229 -0.09 15.22 13.09
CA LEU A 229 -0.11 14.56 11.77
C LEU A 229 -1.41 14.83 10.98
N ILE A 230 -2.54 14.55 11.61
CA ILE A 230 -3.87 14.76 11.05
C ILE A 230 -4.87 14.97 12.19
N HIS A 231 -5.74 15.96 12.04
CA HIS A 231 -6.79 16.29 13.00
C HIS A 231 -8.09 16.64 12.26
N VAL A 232 -9.23 16.29 12.84
CA VAL A 232 -10.54 16.55 12.24
C VAL A 232 -11.41 17.35 13.20
N LEU A 233 -12.03 18.41 12.69
CA LEU A 233 -12.99 19.22 13.43
C LEU A 233 -14.38 19.03 12.82
N ASN A 234 -15.29 18.46 13.59
CA ASN A 234 -16.68 18.32 13.19
C ASN A 234 -17.40 19.67 13.25
N SER A 235 -18.24 19.95 12.25
CA SER A 235 -19.13 21.11 12.24
C SER A 235 -20.56 20.65 12.53
N SER A 236 -21.33 21.51 13.20
CA SER A 236 -22.75 21.31 13.52
C SER A 236 -23.64 21.14 12.28
N ALA A 237 -23.19 21.58 11.10
CA ALA A 237 -23.91 21.44 9.83
C ALA A 237 -23.66 20.12 9.08
N GLY A 238 -23.17 19.07 9.77
CA GLY A 238 -22.92 17.76 9.16
C GLY A 238 -21.65 17.67 8.29
N SER A 239 -20.93 18.79 8.10
CA SER A 239 -19.59 18.85 7.49
C SER A 239 -18.47 18.64 8.54
N TYR A 240 -17.22 18.57 8.08
CA TYR A 240 -16.02 18.52 8.89
C TYR A 240 -14.86 19.17 8.13
N SER A 241 -13.88 19.72 8.85
CA SER A 241 -12.59 20.11 8.29
C SER A 241 -11.50 19.13 8.67
N THR A 242 -10.60 18.87 7.74
CA THR A 242 -9.45 17.99 7.93
C THR A 242 -8.17 18.81 7.88
N ASN A 243 -7.42 18.81 8.98
CA ASN A 243 -6.15 19.54 9.09
C ASN A 243 -4.99 18.55 9.06
N TYR A 244 -4.03 18.79 8.19
CA TYR A 244 -2.77 18.08 8.07
C TYR A 244 -1.63 18.96 8.58
N GLY A 245 -0.85 18.46 9.53
CA GLY A 245 0.29 19.17 10.08
C GLY A 245 1.52 19.10 9.18
N LEU A 246 2.11 20.26 8.90
CA LEU A 246 3.38 20.44 8.17
C LEU A 246 4.60 20.46 9.10
N GLY A 247 4.44 20.07 10.37
CA GLY A 247 5.51 20.19 11.37
C GLY A 247 5.85 21.65 11.65
N SER A 248 7.13 21.99 11.61
CA SER A 248 7.62 23.36 11.82
C SER A 248 7.24 24.32 10.69
N CYS A 249 6.91 23.80 9.49
CA CYS A 249 6.45 24.52 8.29
C CYS A 249 7.34 25.67 7.75
N GLN A 250 8.46 25.99 8.40
CA GLN A 250 9.38 27.06 8.00
C GLN A 250 10.30 26.67 6.83
N ASN A 251 10.64 25.38 6.73
CA ASN A 251 11.40 24.86 5.59
C ASN A 251 10.47 24.61 4.40
N TRP A 252 11.03 24.55 3.20
CA TRP A 252 10.27 24.17 2.01
C TRP A 252 9.72 22.74 2.15
N ASN A 253 8.40 22.62 2.05
CA ASN A 253 7.71 21.34 1.95
C ASN A 253 7.25 21.15 0.52
N GLN A 254 7.84 20.18 -0.18
CA GLN A 254 7.39 19.76 -1.51
C GLN A 254 6.35 18.65 -1.37
N LEU A 255 5.11 18.94 -1.75
CA LEU A 255 3.98 18.03 -1.53
C LEU A 255 3.34 17.62 -2.84
N THR A 256 2.91 16.36 -2.87
CA THR A 256 2.04 15.80 -3.91
C THR A 256 0.92 15.04 -3.22
N ARG A 257 -0.31 15.55 -3.36
CA ARG A 257 -1.49 15.15 -2.58
C ARG A 257 -2.58 14.64 -3.49
N ASP A 258 -3.10 13.44 -3.24
CA ASP A 258 -4.42 13.06 -3.76
C ASP A 258 -5.48 13.54 -2.77
N LEU A 259 -6.18 14.61 -3.13
CA LEU A 259 -7.15 15.27 -2.28
C LEU A 259 -8.38 14.40 -1.99
N HIS A 260 -8.70 13.42 -2.85
CA HIS A 260 -9.75 12.44 -2.55
C HIS A 260 -9.31 11.52 -1.41
N VAL A 261 -8.07 11.05 -1.45
CA VAL A 261 -7.50 10.23 -0.37
C VAL A 261 -7.48 11.03 0.93
N ASP A 262 -6.99 12.28 0.88
CA ASP A 262 -6.90 13.13 2.07
C ASP A 262 -8.28 13.36 2.70
N LEU A 263 -9.29 13.67 1.88
CA LEU A 263 -10.65 13.85 2.35
C LEU A 263 -11.25 12.57 2.95
N VAL A 264 -11.02 11.40 2.32
CA VAL A 264 -11.53 10.10 2.81
C VAL A 264 -10.90 9.72 4.14
N LYS A 265 -9.61 10.02 4.36
CA LYS A 265 -8.96 9.76 5.65
C LYS A 265 -9.52 10.64 6.75
N GLY A 266 -9.70 11.94 6.49
CA GLY A 266 -10.43 12.83 7.39
C GLY A 266 -11.87 12.37 7.64
N HIS A 267 -12.55 11.87 6.61
CA HIS A 267 -13.92 11.34 6.72
C HIS A 267 -14.02 10.20 7.73
N VAL A 268 -13.11 9.23 7.63
CA VAL A 268 -13.04 8.08 8.54
C VAL A 268 -12.76 8.53 9.97
N LEU A 269 -11.80 9.44 10.16
CA LEU A 269 -11.46 9.98 11.47
C LEU A 269 -12.58 10.82 12.10
N SER A 270 -13.45 11.40 11.27
CA SER A 270 -14.63 12.13 11.74
C SER A 270 -15.73 11.23 12.35
N GLY A 271 -15.53 9.91 12.35
CA GLY A 271 -16.52 8.91 12.76
C GLY A 271 -17.46 8.45 11.64
N ARG A 272 -17.18 8.81 10.38
CA ARG A 272 -18.01 8.47 9.21
C ARG A 272 -17.38 7.33 8.39
N GLY A 273 -18.17 6.41 7.83
CA GLY A 273 -17.64 5.31 6.99
C GLY A 273 -17.19 5.76 5.58
N LYS A 274 -16.48 4.93 4.80
CA LYS A 274 -15.81 5.26 3.51
C LYS A 274 -16.69 5.69 2.30
N LYS A 275 -17.72 6.52 2.46
CA LYS A 275 -18.77 6.72 1.44
C LYS A 275 -18.51 7.79 0.36
N LEU A 276 -17.33 8.44 0.33
CA LEU A 276 -17.07 9.55 -0.60
C LEU A 276 -16.48 9.06 -1.94
N SER A 277 -17.24 9.28 -3.03
CA SER A 277 -16.82 8.91 -4.38
C SER A 277 -15.96 10.01 -5.02
N LYS A 278 -14.82 9.63 -5.60
CA LYS A 278 -13.89 10.54 -6.30
C LYS A 278 -14.58 11.32 -7.42
N THR A 279 -15.46 10.69 -8.19
CA THR A 279 -16.10 11.29 -9.37
C THR A 279 -17.15 12.36 -9.04
N LYS A 280 -17.58 12.44 -7.78
CA LYS A 280 -18.56 13.42 -7.29
C LYS A 280 -17.89 14.66 -6.70
N LEU A 281 -16.58 14.61 -6.48
CA LEU A 281 -15.82 15.68 -5.85
C LEU A 281 -15.22 16.61 -6.90
N ARG A 282 -15.12 17.89 -6.54
CA ARG A 282 -14.33 18.90 -7.27
C ARG A 282 -13.64 19.85 -6.30
N ILE A 283 -12.57 20.49 -6.74
CA ILE A 283 -11.99 21.63 -6.00
C ILE A 283 -12.88 22.85 -6.27
N HIS A 284 -13.46 23.42 -5.22
CA HIS A 284 -14.24 24.66 -5.30
C HIS A 284 -13.30 25.87 -5.38
N HIS A 285 -12.39 25.99 -4.42
CA HIS A 285 -11.37 27.04 -4.37
C HIS A 285 -10.26 26.68 -3.40
N LEU A 286 -9.17 27.44 -3.47
CA LEU A 286 -8.08 27.43 -2.51
C LEU A 286 -8.09 28.74 -1.72
N LEU A 287 -7.64 28.68 -0.47
CA LEU A 287 -7.46 29.84 0.41
C LEU A 287 -6.10 29.72 1.10
N ILE A 288 -5.30 30.78 1.00
CA ILE A 288 -4.01 30.89 1.69
C ILE A 288 -4.15 31.97 2.77
N LYS A 289 -3.72 31.62 3.99
CA LYS A 289 -3.71 32.51 5.16
C LYS A 289 -2.32 32.57 5.78
N GLY A 290 -1.98 33.72 6.36
CA GLY A 290 -0.70 34.00 7.02
C GLY A 290 0.31 34.67 6.08
N HIS A 291 1.58 34.62 6.47
CA HIS A 291 2.73 35.05 5.66
C HIS A 291 3.61 33.85 5.32
N GLY A 292 3.94 33.70 4.04
CA GLY A 292 4.67 32.56 3.52
C GLY A 292 4.96 32.67 2.04
N GLN A 293 5.49 31.58 1.48
CA GLN A 293 5.87 31.48 0.09
C GLN A 293 5.37 30.18 -0.52
N LEU A 294 4.93 30.26 -1.77
CA LEU A 294 4.35 29.18 -2.55
C LEU A 294 5.06 29.11 -3.90
N ASP A 295 5.29 27.89 -4.37
CA ASP A 295 5.82 27.64 -5.70
C ASP A 295 5.25 26.34 -6.30
N ASN A 296 5.36 26.18 -7.61
CA ASN A 296 5.00 24.98 -8.37
C ASN A 296 3.58 24.42 -8.11
N LEU A 297 2.61 25.27 -7.80
CA LEU A 297 1.22 24.88 -7.61
C LEU A 297 0.65 24.33 -8.92
N THR A 298 0.46 23.03 -8.96
CA THR A 298 0.08 22.27 -10.16
C THR A 298 -1.08 21.35 -9.84
N LEU A 299 -2.12 21.40 -10.68
CA LEU A 299 -3.25 20.48 -10.63
C LEU A 299 -3.08 19.40 -11.70
N ALA A 300 -3.34 18.15 -11.35
CA ALA A 300 -3.23 17.02 -12.25
C ALA A 300 -4.27 15.93 -12.02
N SER A 301 -4.49 15.09 -13.04
CA SER A 301 -5.29 13.87 -12.90
C SER A 301 -4.57 12.81 -12.06
N SER A 302 -3.23 12.75 -12.17
CA SER A 302 -2.35 11.97 -11.30
C SER A 302 -0.92 12.53 -11.28
N ASN A 303 -0.16 12.23 -10.22
CA ASN A 303 1.27 12.50 -10.14
C ASN A 303 2.01 11.35 -9.45
N HIS A 304 2.01 10.20 -10.11
CA HIS A 304 2.61 8.98 -9.59
C HIS A 304 4.11 9.11 -9.33
N MET A 305 4.87 9.79 -10.20
CA MET A 305 6.31 9.96 -10.00
C MET A 305 6.64 10.82 -8.78
N GLY A 306 5.83 11.85 -8.47
CA GLY A 306 6.00 12.61 -7.24
C GLY A 306 5.89 11.72 -5.99
N MET A 307 4.86 10.89 -5.94
CA MET A 307 4.62 9.94 -4.83
C MET A 307 5.68 8.83 -4.75
N PHE A 308 6.20 8.38 -5.90
CA PHE A 308 7.32 7.45 -5.98
C PHE A 308 8.60 8.06 -5.39
N TYR A 309 8.99 9.27 -5.80
CA TYR A 309 10.19 9.91 -5.30
C TYR A 309 10.07 10.32 -3.83
N SER A 310 8.92 10.80 -3.35
CA SER A 310 8.71 11.01 -1.91
C SER A 310 8.97 9.75 -1.09
N SER A 311 8.58 8.59 -1.62
CA SER A 311 8.86 7.29 -0.98
C SER A 311 10.35 6.92 -1.03
N ALA A 312 11.03 7.19 -2.14
CA ALA A 312 12.47 6.95 -2.30
C ALA A 312 13.29 7.82 -1.35
N ASP A 313 12.98 9.12 -1.32
CA ASP A 313 13.67 10.10 -0.48
C ASP A 313 13.43 9.83 1.01
N TRP A 314 12.23 9.36 1.37
CA TRP A 314 11.94 8.90 2.72
C TRP A 314 12.84 7.72 3.10
N LEU A 315 12.97 6.71 2.24
CA LEU A 315 13.83 5.54 2.50
C LEU A 315 15.30 5.94 2.63
N VAL A 316 15.81 6.86 1.81
CA VAL A 316 17.19 7.35 1.93
C VAL A 316 17.43 8.03 3.28
N ARG A 317 16.51 8.91 3.71
CA ARG A 317 16.65 9.66 4.97
C ARG A 317 16.46 8.83 6.24
N HIS A 318 15.70 7.72 6.16
CA HIS A 318 15.34 6.89 7.31
C HIS A 318 16.07 5.54 7.35
N GLN A 319 17.09 5.36 6.51
CA GLN A 319 18.00 4.21 6.61
C GLN A 319 19.01 4.46 7.73
N ASP A 320 19.20 3.49 8.62
CA ASP A 320 20.18 3.60 9.69
C ASP A 320 21.60 3.16 9.27
N SER A 321 22.56 3.27 10.19
CA SER A 321 23.96 2.92 9.96
C SER A 321 24.20 1.42 9.69
N SER A 322 23.29 0.55 10.14
CA SER A 322 23.29 -0.89 9.85
C SER A 322 22.72 -1.20 8.46
N GLY A 323 22.23 -0.19 7.73
CA GLY A 323 21.63 -0.33 6.40
C GLY A 323 20.17 -0.75 6.44
N GLY A 324 19.58 -0.87 7.63
CA GLY A 324 18.20 -1.28 7.81
C GLY A 324 17.22 -0.12 7.88
N TRP A 325 15.94 -0.44 7.75
CA TRP A 325 14.84 0.47 8.09
C TRP A 325 14.12 -0.06 9.33
N PRO A 326 14.48 0.43 10.53
CA PRO A 326 13.98 -0.11 11.78
C PRO A 326 12.48 0.13 11.94
N ILE A 327 11.75 -0.87 12.41
CA ILE A 327 10.32 -0.78 12.65
C ILE A 327 10.09 -0.38 14.11
N GLY A 328 9.63 0.86 14.31
CA GLY A 328 9.53 1.50 15.63
C GLY A 328 8.43 0.99 16.56
N VAL A 329 7.79 -0.16 16.27
CA VAL A 329 6.67 -0.68 17.07
C VAL A 329 6.84 -2.16 17.38
N LYS A 330 6.30 -2.58 18.54
CA LYS A 330 6.32 -3.98 18.97
C LYS A 330 5.42 -4.84 18.11
N ARG A 331 5.86 -6.06 17.76
CA ARG A 331 5.07 -7.05 17.01
C ARG A 331 5.00 -8.38 17.76
N LYS A 332 3.78 -8.83 18.06
CA LYS A 332 3.52 -10.13 18.72
C LYS A 332 3.09 -11.21 17.71
N ILE A 333 4.00 -12.06 17.22
CA ILE A 333 3.71 -13.03 16.14
C ILE A 333 2.94 -14.26 16.66
N ALA A 334 3.38 -14.80 17.79
CA ALA A 334 2.71 -15.82 18.58
C ALA A 334 2.84 -15.38 20.04
N SER A 335 1.74 -14.88 20.60
CA SER A 335 1.73 -14.17 21.89
C SER A 335 2.54 -14.91 22.96
N GLY A 336 3.62 -14.26 23.43
CA GLY A 336 4.49 -14.78 24.49
C GLY A 336 5.61 -15.73 24.05
N LYS A 337 5.69 -16.10 22.75
CA LYS A 337 6.76 -16.98 22.22
C LYS A 337 7.61 -16.36 21.12
N ALA A 338 7.12 -15.32 20.44
CA ALA A 338 7.76 -14.73 19.27
C ALA A 338 7.42 -13.23 19.16
N ASP A 339 7.78 -12.48 20.20
CA ASP A 339 7.61 -11.04 20.26
C ASP A 339 8.86 -10.35 19.69
N LEU A 340 8.65 -9.27 18.93
CA LEU A 340 9.69 -8.41 18.40
C LEU A 340 9.55 -7.02 19.03
N ASP A 341 10.57 -6.59 19.76
CA ASP A 341 10.62 -5.25 20.34
C ASP A 341 11.01 -4.20 19.29
N PRO A 342 10.59 -2.93 19.44
CA PRO A 342 10.88 -1.86 18.48
C PRO A 342 12.35 -1.80 18.05
N GLY A 343 12.58 -1.55 16.76
CA GLY A 343 13.91 -1.50 16.16
C GLY A 343 14.24 -2.71 15.26
N TRP A 344 13.39 -3.73 15.25
CA TRP A 344 13.54 -4.90 14.37
C TRP A 344 13.47 -4.53 12.88
N TYR A 345 14.21 -5.27 12.04
CA TYR A 345 14.16 -5.17 10.58
C TYR A 345 13.29 -6.26 9.97
N SER A 346 12.87 -6.07 8.72
CA SER A 346 12.09 -7.05 7.97
C SER A 346 12.77 -7.33 6.64
N ALA A 347 13.05 -8.59 6.29
CA ALA A 347 13.60 -8.93 4.97
C ALA A 347 12.69 -8.48 3.83
N MET A 348 11.37 -8.53 4.04
CA MET A 348 10.39 -7.97 3.09
C MET A 348 10.54 -6.45 2.96
N GLY A 349 10.72 -5.75 4.08
CA GLY A 349 10.98 -4.31 4.11
C GLY A 349 12.26 -3.95 3.37
N GLN A 350 13.35 -4.66 3.64
CA GLN A 350 14.61 -4.46 2.94
C GLN A 350 14.46 -4.71 1.43
N GLY A 351 13.87 -5.84 1.04
CA GLY A 351 13.65 -6.20 -0.36
C GLY A 351 12.86 -5.15 -1.14
N GLN A 352 11.71 -4.74 -0.62
CA GLN A 352 10.86 -3.76 -1.29
C GLN A 352 11.49 -2.37 -1.32
N ALA A 353 12.22 -1.97 -0.27
CA ALA A 353 12.98 -0.73 -0.26
C ALA A 353 14.08 -0.74 -1.33
N MET A 354 14.85 -1.83 -1.43
CA MET A 354 15.88 -2.00 -2.47
C MET A 354 15.27 -1.92 -3.89
N SER A 355 14.18 -2.64 -4.15
CA SER A 355 13.45 -2.58 -5.43
C SER A 355 13.00 -1.16 -5.81
N LEU A 356 12.60 -0.35 -4.83
CA LEU A 356 12.17 1.03 -5.06
C LEU A 356 13.38 1.92 -5.34
N LEU A 357 14.39 1.84 -4.47
CA LEU A 357 15.59 2.68 -4.54
C LEU A 357 16.38 2.43 -5.83
N ILE A 358 16.56 1.18 -6.24
CA ILE A 358 17.31 0.88 -7.46
C ILE A 358 16.56 1.34 -8.73
N ARG A 359 15.22 1.33 -8.72
CA ARG A 359 14.41 1.98 -9.77
C ARG A 359 14.57 3.50 -9.75
N ALA A 360 14.65 4.11 -8.57
CA ALA A 360 14.85 5.55 -8.43
C ALA A 360 16.23 5.96 -8.97
N TYR A 361 17.28 5.19 -8.65
CA TYR A 361 18.62 5.32 -9.24
C TYR A 361 18.57 5.20 -10.77
N TYR A 362 18.05 4.09 -11.29
CA TYR A 362 18.00 3.83 -12.74
C TYR A 362 17.31 4.94 -13.53
N ARG A 363 16.28 5.59 -12.95
CA ARG A 363 15.49 6.64 -13.61
C ARG A 363 16.06 8.05 -13.47
N SER A 364 16.80 8.31 -12.39
CA SER A 364 17.28 9.67 -12.06
C SER A 364 18.78 9.85 -12.27
N GLY A 365 19.56 8.77 -12.29
CA GLY A 365 21.02 8.78 -12.26
C GLY A 365 21.63 9.21 -10.92
N LYS A 366 20.83 9.47 -9.88
CA LYS A 366 21.34 10.00 -8.60
C LYS A 366 21.92 8.88 -7.72
N SER A 367 23.21 8.97 -7.38
CA SER A 367 23.97 7.90 -6.70
C SER A 367 23.45 7.55 -5.30
N HIS A 368 22.92 8.51 -4.55
CA HIS A 368 22.45 8.25 -3.18
C HIS A 368 21.35 7.17 -3.10
N TYR A 369 20.54 7.00 -4.16
CA TYR A 369 19.57 5.91 -4.22
C TYR A 369 20.25 4.54 -4.39
N LEU A 370 21.29 4.46 -5.22
CA LEU A 370 22.11 3.24 -5.38
C LEU A 370 22.81 2.91 -4.06
N GLU A 371 23.46 3.89 -3.44
CA GLU A 371 24.16 3.71 -2.16
C GLU A 371 23.22 3.20 -1.07
N ALA A 372 22.01 3.75 -0.98
CA ALA A 372 20.99 3.30 -0.02
C ALA A 372 20.48 1.87 -0.34
N ALA A 373 20.27 1.54 -1.62
CA ALA A 373 19.89 0.20 -2.03
C ALA A 373 20.97 -0.84 -1.65
N LEU A 374 22.25 -0.52 -1.91
CA LEU A 374 23.37 -1.41 -1.58
C LEU A 374 23.53 -1.61 -0.06
N LYS A 375 23.43 -0.52 0.73
CA LYS A 375 23.40 -0.61 2.20
C LYS A 375 22.22 -1.46 2.70
N GLY A 376 21.10 -1.47 1.97
CA GLY A 376 19.91 -2.27 2.26
C GLY A 376 20.15 -3.78 2.34
N MET A 377 21.25 -4.27 1.76
CA MET A 377 21.62 -5.69 1.81
C MET A 377 22.31 -6.10 3.12
N LYS A 378 22.88 -5.16 3.89
CA LYS A 378 23.65 -5.48 5.11
C LYS A 378 22.89 -6.33 6.13
N PRO A 379 21.58 -6.12 6.40
CA PRO A 379 20.85 -6.96 7.36
C PRO A 379 20.76 -8.45 6.96
N PHE A 380 20.89 -8.79 5.68
CA PHE A 380 20.81 -10.18 5.20
C PHE A 380 22.03 -11.02 5.61
N SER A 381 23.15 -10.38 5.94
CA SER A 381 24.39 -11.06 6.34
C SER A 381 24.45 -11.34 7.84
N LYS A 382 23.49 -10.82 8.63
CA LYS A 382 23.42 -10.98 10.10
C LYS A 382 22.24 -11.88 10.49
N SER A 383 22.43 -12.69 11.54
CA SER A 383 21.33 -13.52 12.07
C SER A 383 20.25 -12.67 12.75
N SER A 384 19.05 -13.23 12.91
CA SER A 384 17.94 -12.60 13.63
C SER A 384 18.32 -12.22 15.07
N THR A 385 19.15 -13.03 15.74
CA THR A 385 19.68 -12.77 17.09
C THR A 385 20.74 -11.68 17.16
N GLU A 386 21.36 -11.31 16.03
CA GLU A 386 22.40 -10.27 15.93
C GLU A 386 21.86 -8.96 15.33
N GLY A 387 20.53 -8.78 15.35
CA GLY A 387 19.86 -7.62 14.76
C GLY A 387 19.84 -7.63 13.23
N GLY A 388 19.99 -8.80 12.60
CA GLY A 388 19.81 -9.00 11.17
C GLY A 388 18.44 -9.59 10.82
N VAL A 389 18.35 -10.13 9.60
CA VAL A 389 17.14 -10.79 9.10
C VAL A 389 17.38 -12.24 8.66
N ARG A 390 18.58 -12.80 8.85
CA ARG A 390 18.88 -14.17 8.44
C ARG A 390 18.48 -15.19 9.50
N ALA A 391 17.89 -16.28 9.05
CA ALA A 391 17.66 -17.51 9.80
C ALA A 391 18.17 -18.70 8.99
N TYR A 392 18.18 -19.88 9.60
CA TYR A 392 18.49 -21.14 8.92
C TYR A 392 17.40 -22.17 9.22
N PHE A 393 16.83 -22.76 8.18
CA PHE A 393 15.99 -23.94 8.34
C PHE A 393 16.89 -25.17 8.48
N MET A 394 16.74 -25.89 9.60
CA MET A 394 17.52 -27.09 9.94
C MET A 394 19.04 -26.91 9.81
N ASN A 395 19.57 -25.73 10.15
CA ASN A 395 21.00 -25.37 10.04
C ASN A 395 21.60 -25.51 8.61
N GLN A 396 20.76 -25.64 7.58
CA GLN A 396 21.21 -25.92 6.22
C GLN A 396 20.77 -24.83 5.23
N TYR A 397 19.50 -24.43 5.27
CA TYR A 397 18.94 -23.55 4.26
C TYR A 397 18.81 -22.12 4.81
N PRO A 398 19.61 -21.15 4.32
CA PRO A 398 19.46 -19.76 4.74
C PRO A 398 18.10 -19.23 4.33
N TRP A 399 17.48 -18.46 5.21
CA TRP A 399 16.19 -17.82 4.99
C TRP A 399 16.23 -16.38 5.46
N TYR A 400 15.53 -15.49 4.75
CA TYR A 400 15.45 -14.08 5.08
C TYR A 400 14.08 -13.77 5.68
N GLU A 401 14.05 -13.53 6.98
CA GLU A 401 12.85 -13.45 7.80
C GLU A 401 12.06 -12.15 7.56
N GLU A 402 10.77 -12.26 7.21
CA GLU A 402 9.84 -11.11 7.26
C GLU A 402 9.76 -10.54 8.68
N TYR A 403 9.71 -11.43 9.67
CA TYR A 403 9.69 -11.16 11.09
C TYR A 403 10.84 -11.96 11.70
N PRO A 404 11.98 -11.34 12.09
CA PRO A 404 13.16 -12.03 12.58
C PRO A 404 12.96 -12.55 14.02
N THR A 405 12.00 -13.44 14.19
CA THR A 405 11.62 -14.00 15.50
C THR A 405 12.61 -15.06 15.95
N VAL A 406 12.63 -15.29 17.26
CA VAL A 406 13.36 -16.40 17.88
C VAL A 406 12.35 -17.23 18.67
N PRO A 407 12.07 -18.49 18.27
CA PRO A 407 12.60 -19.19 17.10
C PRO A 407 12.08 -18.60 15.76
N PRO A 408 12.73 -18.90 14.61
CA PRO A 408 12.35 -18.36 13.31
C PRO A 408 10.94 -18.75 12.88
N SER A 409 10.32 -17.88 12.08
CA SER A 409 8.95 -18.00 11.61
C SER A 409 8.84 -18.56 10.19
N PHE A 410 9.81 -18.26 9.32
CA PHE A 410 9.86 -18.68 7.92
C PHE A 410 8.63 -18.26 7.10
N VAL A 411 8.24 -16.98 7.18
CA VAL A 411 7.12 -16.44 6.38
C VAL A 411 7.46 -16.44 4.88
N LEU A 412 6.61 -17.08 4.06
CA LEU A 412 6.89 -17.33 2.64
C LEU A 412 6.89 -16.06 1.79
N ASN A 413 5.82 -15.26 1.86
CA ASN A 413 5.68 -14.10 0.97
C ASN A 413 6.79 -13.07 1.19
N GLY A 414 7.17 -12.82 2.45
CA GLY A 414 8.17 -11.82 2.79
C GLY A 414 9.56 -12.23 2.33
N PHE A 415 9.88 -13.53 2.44
CA PHE A 415 11.11 -14.09 1.91
C PHE A 415 11.19 -13.89 0.39
N ILE A 416 10.15 -14.27 -0.36
CA ILE A 416 10.17 -14.10 -1.83
C ILE A 416 10.27 -12.62 -2.24
N TYR A 417 9.59 -11.70 -1.55
CA TYR A 417 9.77 -10.26 -1.81
C TYR A 417 11.22 -9.80 -1.58
N SER A 418 11.91 -10.37 -0.60
CA SER A 418 13.33 -10.09 -0.36
C SER A 418 14.22 -10.56 -1.51
N LEU A 419 13.92 -11.74 -2.10
CA LEU A 419 14.64 -12.27 -3.26
C LEU A 419 14.43 -11.38 -4.50
N ILE A 420 13.21 -10.89 -4.71
CA ILE A 420 12.92 -9.96 -5.82
C ILE A 420 13.73 -8.66 -5.64
N GLY A 421 13.86 -8.16 -4.40
CA GLY A 421 14.70 -6.99 -4.11
C GLY A 421 16.17 -7.19 -4.42
N LEU A 422 16.73 -8.35 -4.02
CA LEU A 422 18.11 -8.72 -4.36
C LEU A 422 18.31 -8.86 -5.87
N TYR A 423 17.36 -9.48 -6.57
CA TYR A 423 17.37 -9.60 -8.02
C TYR A 423 17.32 -8.23 -8.73
N ASP A 424 16.51 -7.29 -8.23
CA ASP A 424 16.42 -5.94 -8.79
C ASP A 424 17.75 -5.18 -8.65
N VAL A 425 18.43 -5.30 -7.50
CA VAL A 425 19.78 -4.75 -7.30
C VAL A 425 20.78 -5.37 -8.26
N LEU A 426 20.81 -6.71 -8.32
CA LEU A 426 21.67 -7.46 -9.23
C LEU A 426 21.47 -7.05 -10.70
N SER A 427 20.23 -6.76 -11.09
CA SER A 427 19.88 -6.46 -12.48
C SER A 427 20.16 -5.02 -12.92
N LEU A 428 20.06 -4.05 -11.99
CA LEU A 428 20.08 -2.62 -12.32
C LEU A 428 21.28 -1.85 -11.77
N ALA A 429 21.98 -2.38 -10.77
CA ALA A 429 23.21 -1.76 -10.29
C ALA A 429 24.33 -1.90 -11.35
N PRO A 430 25.31 -0.99 -11.37
CA PRO A 430 26.54 -1.19 -12.13
C PRO A 430 27.18 -2.54 -11.77
N HIS A 431 27.67 -3.27 -12.77
CA HIS A 431 28.14 -4.65 -12.61
C HIS A 431 29.28 -4.78 -11.58
N ASP A 432 30.12 -3.76 -11.45
CA ASP A 432 31.22 -3.66 -10.47
C ASP A 432 30.75 -3.27 -9.06
N GLN A 433 29.46 -2.95 -8.88
CA GLN A 433 28.88 -2.45 -7.62
C GLN A 433 27.74 -3.31 -7.08
N VAL A 434 27.43 -4.46 -7.69
CA VAL A 434 26.33 -5.35 -7.27
C VAL A 434 26.49 -5.91 -5.85
N GLY A 435 27.71 -5.89 -5.29
CA GLY A 435 28.01 -6.38 -3.94
C GLY A 435 27.61 -7.86 -3.76
N ASP A 436 27.07 -8.19 -2.58
CA ASP A 436 26.64 -9.55 -2.25
C ASP A 436 25.28 -9.97 -2.87
N ALA A 437 24.68 -9.14 -3.73
CA ALA A 437 23.34 -9.37 -4.27
C ALA A 437 23.21 -10.74 -4.96
N GLN A 438 24.18 -11.11 -5.80
CA GLN A 438 24.20 -12.40 -6.49
C GLN A 438 24.23 -13.57 -5.50
N LEU A 439 25.18 -13.53 -4.55
CA LEU A 439 25.35 -14.59 -3.55
C LEU A 439 24.08 -14.80 -2.73
N LEU A 440 23.49 -13.71 -2.23
CA LEU A 440 22.26 -13.76 -1.42
C LEU A 440 21.07 -14.25 -2.26
N PHE A 441 20.93 -13.76 -3.49
CA PHE A 441 19.85 -14.22 -4.37
C PHE A 441 19.95 -15.72 -4.66
N ASP A 442 21.13 -16.22 -5.02
CA ASP A 442 21.33 -17.63 -5.37
C ASP A 442 21.10 -18.56 -4.17
N GLN A 443 21.62 -18.20 -3.00
CA GLN A 443 21.37 -18.95 -1.76
C GLN A 443 19.89 -18.96 -1.40
N GLY A 444 19.23 -17.81 -1.50
CA GLY A 444 17.80 -17.69 -1.20
C GLY A 444 16.92 -18.47 -2.18
N MET A 445 17.22 -18.43 -3.48
CA MET A 445 16.52 -19.21 -4.50
C MET A 445 16.72 -20.72 -4.30
N HIS A 446 17.92 -21.15 -3.92
CA HIS A 446 18.18 -22.54 -3.56
C HIS A 446 17.31 -22.99 -2.38
N SER A 447 17.29 -22.22 -1.29
CA SER A 447 16.45 -22.48 -0.12
C SER A 447 14.95 -22.50 -0.46
N LEU A 448 14.47 -21.52 -1.23
CA LEU A 448 13.07 -21.45 -1.65
C LEU A 448 12.65 -22.75 -2.33
N LYS A 449 13.39 -23.18 -3.36
CA LYS A 449 13.06 -24.38 -4.14
C LYS A 449 13.02 -25.64 -3.26
N LYS A 450 13.93 -25.77 -2.29
CA LYS A 450 13.96 -26.92 -1.38
C LYS A 450 12.84 -26.92 -0.35
N LEU A 451 12.42 -25.76 0.13
CA LEU A 451 11.44 -25.63 1.21
C LEU A 451 10.01 -25.41 0.72
N LEU A 452 9.80 -25.03 -0.55
CA LEU A 452 8.46 -24.79 -1.12
C LEU A 452 7.42 -25.91 -0.83
N PRO A 453 7.78 -27.21 -0.91
CA PRO A 453 6.83 -28.27 -0.60
C PRO A 453 6.28 -28.23 0.84
N LEU A 454 7.04 -27.69 1.81
CA LEU A 454 6.58 -27.56 3.20
C LEU A 454 5.44 -26.56 3.36
N PHE A 455 5.25 -25.68 2.38
CA PHE A 455 4.18 -24.68 2.40
C PHE A 455 2.88 -25.18 1.75
N ASP A 456 2.88 -26.35 1.12
CA ASP A 456 1.74 -26.91 0.38
C ASP A 456 0.90 -27.83 1.28
N THR A 457 -0.37 -27.52 1.46
CA THR A 457 -1.29 -28.33 2.29
C THR A 457 -2.08 -29.36 1.49
N GLY A 458 -1.85 -29.47 0.19
CA GLY A 458 -2.66 -30.27 -0.72
C GLY A 458 -4.01 -29.63 -1.09
N SER A 459 -4.36 -28.46 -0.54
CA SER A 459 -5.60 -27.73 -0.88
C SER A 459 -5.49 -26.21 -0.67
N GLY A 460 -4.29 -25.72 -0.42
CA GLY A 460 -3.98 -24.32 -0.14
C GLY A 460 -2.50 -24.19 0.22
N THR A 461 -2.14 -23.10 0.88
CA THR A 461 -0.79 -22.91 1.43
C THR A 461 -0.83 -22.50 2.88
N VAL A 462 0.20 -22.83 3.64
CA VAL A 462 0.49 -22.17 4.92
C VAL A 462 1.22 -20.84 4.69
N TYR A 463 1.04 -19.89 5.60
CA TYR A 463 1.67 -18.57 5.56
C TYR A 463 3.15 -18.63 6.00
N ASP A 464 3.42 -19.49 6.97
CA ASP A 464 4.70 -19.61 7.65
C ASP A 464 4.90 -21.03 8.20
N LEU A 465 6.11 -21.35 8.66
CA LEU A 465 6.45 -22.66 9.20
C LEU A 465 6.39 -22.71 10.74
N ARG A 466 5.57 -21.87 11.38
CA ARG A 466 5.45 -21.87 12.85
C ARG A 466 4.97 -23.19 13.44
N HIS A 467 4.32 -24.02 12.64
CA HIS A 467 3.89 -25.36 13.04
C HIS A 467 5.07 -26.33 13.19
N PHE A 468 6.17 -26.11 12.45
CA PHE A 468 7.43 -26.82 12.65
C PHE A 468 8.26 -26.24 13.80
N THR A 469 8.29 -24.92 13.94
CA THR A 469 9.21 -24.27 14.91
C THR A 469 8.62 -24.08 16.31
N LEU A 470 7.31 -23.92 16.43
CA LEU A 470 6.62 -23.67 17.71
C LEU A 470 5.69 -24.81 18.14
N GLY A 471 5.53 -25.87 17.33
CA GLY A 471 4.60 -26.97 17.60
C GLY A 471 3.13 -26.53 17.64
N LEU A 472 2.78 -25.46 16.92
CA LEU A 472 1.41 -24.94 16.83
C LEU A 472 0.67 -25.54 15.63
N ALA A 473 -0.64 -25.34 15.57
CA ALA A 473 -1.41 -25.64 14.36
C ALA A 473 -0.87 -24.82 13.17
N PRO A 474 -0.95 -25.34 11.93
CA PRO A 474 -0.54 -24.62 10.73
C PRO A 474 -1.27 -23.28 10.59
N ASN A 475 -0.52 -22.21 10.37
CA ASN A 475 -1.08 -20.89 10.07
C ASN A 475 -1.48 -20.84 8.59
N ILE A 476 -2.71 -21.23 8.27
CA ILE A 476 -3.21 -21.28 6.89
C ILE A 476 -3.21 -19.87 6.26
N ALA A 477 -2.65 -19.74 5.06
CA ALA A 477 -2.70 -18.51 4.31
C ALA A 477 -4.12 -18.28 3.77
N ARG A 478 -4.71 -17.13 4.11
CA ARG A 478 -5.94 -16.65 3.46
C ARG A 478 -5.77 -16.55 1.94
N TRP A 479 -6.87 -16.58 1.19
CA TRP A 479 -6.82 -16.64 -0.28
C TRP A 479 -6.08 -15.48 -0.95
N ASP A 480 -6.04 -14.30 -0.33
CA ASP A 480 -5.22 -13.17 -0.78
C ASP A 480 -3.72 -13.46 -0.66
N TYR A 481 -3.27 -14.02 0.46
CA TYR A 481 -1.88 -14.49 0.61
C TYR A 481 -1.57 -15.69 -0.28
N HIS A 482 -2.48 -16.65 -0.40
CA HIS A 482 -2.30 -17.79 -1.33
C HIS A 482 -2.11 -17.30 -2.77
N SER A 483 -2.95 -16.37 -3.25
CA SER A 483 -2.76 -15.75 -4.56
C SER A 483 -1.47 -14.94 -4.66
N THR A 484 -1.02 -14.32 -3.56
CA THR A 484 0.28 -13.62 -3.51
C THR A 484 1.42 -14.60 -3.72
N HIS A 485 1.41 -15.75 -3.03
CA HIS A 485 2.40 -16.81 -3.21
C HIS A 485 2.43 -17.29 -4.66
N ILE A 486 1.27 -17.56 -5.26
CA ILE A 486 1.16 -17.94 -6.67
C ILE A 486 1.79 -16.87 -7.57
N ASN A 487 1.39 -15.60 -7.43
CA ASN A 487 1.89 -14.52 -8.29
C ASN A 487 3.41 -14.31 -8.12
N GLN A 488 3.95 -14.53 -6.93
CA GLN A 488 5.37 -14.51 -6.65
C GLN A 488 6.11 -15.65 -7.37
N LEU A 489 5.62 -16.89 -7.29
CA LEU A 489 6.21 -18.02 -8.00
C LEU A 489 6.12 -17.87 -9.52
N LEU A 490 5.00 -17.37 -10.02
CA LEU A 490 4.83 -17.09 -11.45
C LEU A 490 5.84 -16.03 -11.90
N LEU A 491 6.07 -14.96 -11.13
CA LEU A 491 7.13 -14.00 -11.45
C LEU A 491 8.51 -14.67 -11.48
N LEU A 492 8.88 -15.38 -10.41
CA LEU A 492 10.18 -16.02 -10.29
C LEU A 492 10.43 -17.02 -11.43
N SER A 493 9.39 -17.74 -11.87
CA SER A 493 9.49 -18.67 -13.00
C SER A 493 9.82 -18.00 -14.34
N THR A 494 9.70 -16.67 -14.44
CA THR A 494 10.12 -15.94 -15.64
C THR A 494 11.60 -15.57 -15.65
N ILE A 495 12.27 -15.62 -14.50
CA ILE A 495 13.69 -15.27 -14.34
C ILE A 495 14.57 -16.47 -13.95
N ASP A 496 13.96 -17.55 -13.48
CA ASP A 496 14.59 -18.83 -13.15
C ASP A 496 13.82 -19.96 -13.86
N SER A 497 14.54 -20.80 -14.61
CA SER A 497 13.96 -21.85 -15.47
C SER A 497 13.63 -23.15 -14.76
N ASP A 498 13.85 -23.26 -13.44
CA ASP A 498 13.58 -24.49 -12.70
C ASP A 498 12.08 -24.82 -12.69
N PRO A 499 11.69 -26.01 -13.18
CA PRO A 499 10.28 -26.39 -13.34
C PRO A 499 9.53 -26.52 -12.00
N ILE A 500 10.23 -26.59 -10.86
CA ILE A 500 9.56 -26.65 -9.56
C ILE A 500 8.65 -25.43 -9.33
N LEU A 501 9.06 -24.24 -9.79
CA LEU A 501 8.31 -23.01 -9.59
C LEU A 501 6.98 -23.04 -10.37
N THR A 502 7.01 -23.42 -11.64
CA THR A 502 5.82 -23.50 -12.50
C THR A 502 4.91 -24.66 -12.10
N THR A 503 5.48 -25.80 -11.70
CA THR A 503 4.75 -26.98 -11.25
C THR A 503 3.95 -26.68 -9.98
N ILE A 504 4.61 -26.09 -8.97
CA ILE A 504 3.96 -25.73 -7.70
C ILE A 504 2.94 -24.61 -7.93
N ALA A 505 3.27 -23.57 -8.69
CA ALA A 505 2.33 -22.49 -9.00
C ALA A 505 1.07 -23.02 -9.71
N SER A 506 1.21 -23.94 -10.67
CA SER A 506 0.08 -24.55 -11.39
C SER A 506 -0.82 -25.36 -10.46
N ARG A 507 -0.21 -26.13 -9.55
CA ARG A 507 -0.95 -26.88 -8.52
C ARG A 507 -1.68 -25.93 -7.56
N TRP A 508 -1.05 -24.87 -7.09
CA TRP A 508 -1.68 -23.88 -6.21
C TRP A 508 -2.82 -23.12 -6.90
N ILE A 509 -2.67 -22.74 -8.17
CA ILE A 509 -3.78 -22.18 -8.97
C ILE A 509 -4.98 -23.12 -8.97
N SER A 510 -4.74 -24.43 -9.06
CA SER A 510 -5.80 -25.43 -9.07
C SER A 510 -6.61 -25.43 -7.76
N TYR A 511 -5.96 -25.19 -6.62
CA TYR A 511 -6.59 -25.13 -5.29
C TYR A 511 -7.60 -23.98 -5.20
N MET A 512 -7.36 -22.87 -5.90
CA MET A 512 -8.31 -21.74 -5.96
C MET A 512 -9.65 -22.09 -6.62
N SER A 513 -9.74 -23.25 -7.28
CA SER A 513 -10.94 -23.82 -7.89
C SER A 513 -11.46 -25.07 -7.17
N GLY A 514 -10.98 -25.36 -5.95
CA GLY A 514 -11.42 -26.48 -5.13
C GLY A 514 -10.77 -27.82 -5.47
N LYS A 515 -9.79 -27.84 -6.38
CA LYS A 515 -8.98 -29.05 -6.62
C LYS A 515 -8.10 -29.33 -5.40
N ARG A 516 -7.80 -30.60 -5.17
CA ARG A 516 -6.96 -31.08 -4.08
C ARG A 516 -5.87 -31.98 -4.64
N ALA A 517 -4.75 -32.08 -3.95
CA ALA A 517 -3.78 -33.13 -4.19
C ALA A 517 -4.45 -34.51 -3.97
N ALA A 518 -4.00 -35.51 -4.72
CA ALA A 518 -4.50 -36.87 -4.58
C ALA A 518 -4.25 -37.38 -3.15
N HIS A 519 -5.24 -38.08 -2.59
CA HIS A 519 -5.04 -38.94 -1.42
C HIS A 519 -4.62 -40.34 -1.89
N ASN A 520 -4.06 -41.13 -0.98
CA ASN A 520 -3.66 -42.51 -1.23
C ASN A 520 -4.84 -43.47 -1.37
#